data_AF-A0A1Z2LBK5-F1
#
_entry.id   AF-A0A1Z2LBK5-F1
#
_cell.length_a   1.000
_cell.length_b   1.000
_cell.length_c   1.000
_cell.angle_alpha   90.00
_cell.angle_beta   90.00
_cell.angle_gamma   90.00
#
_symmetry.space_group_name_H-M   'P 1'
#
loop_
_entity.id
_entity.type
_entity.pdbx_description
1 polymer ?
#
loop_
_entity_poly.entity_id
_entity_poly.type
_entity_poly.pdbx_seq_one_letter_code
_entity_poly.pdbx_strand_id
1 'polypeptide(L)'
;MAVTTAALALAVPAPASAAGPAPCRARPGEAHVDWTGRSFTGDFWCELEPGWIRIQSRSTSSVIGRMEFSPSWIVCWKKGSDYLGDNRWYYTQGDRVLASPASKAWGYMPAVAVRAPSHPVAGMPECPWTEGSSPSAPL
;
A
#
# COMPACT_ATOMS: atom_id res chain seq x y z
N MET A 1 -43.98 31.72 46.36
CA MET A 1 -42.81 31.98 45.49
C MET A 1 -42.01 30.68 45.41
N ALA A 2 -41.97 30.03 44.26
CA ALA A 2 -41.19 28.81 44.05
C ALA A 2 -40.19 29.08 42.92
N VAL A 3 -38.90 28.95 43.21
CA VAL A 3 -37.80 29.22 42.29
C VAL A 3 -37.37 27.88 41.70
N THR A 4 -37.64 27.67 40.41
CA THR A 4 -37.21 26.49 39.66
C THR A 4 -35.78 26.70 39.17
N THR A 5 -34.82 25.95 39.73
CA THR A 5 -33.44 25.88 39.25
C THR A 5 -33.36 24.98 38.02
N ALA A 6 -33.00 25.55 36.86
CA ALA A 6 -32.70 24.81 35.65
C ALA A 6 -31.25 24.30 35.68
N ALA A 7 -31.07 22.98 35.70
CA ALA A 7 -29.75 22.36 35.61
C ALA A 7 -29.31 22.27 34.13
N LEU A 8 -28.18 22.90 33.80
CA LEU A 8 -27.51 22.71 32.50
C LEU A 8 -26.82 21.34 32.47
N ALA A 9 -27.26 20.46 31.58
CA ALA A 9 -26.57 19.21 31.27
C ALA A 9 -25.40 19.49 30.31
N LEU A 10 -24.17 19.31 30.80
CA LEU A 10 -22.96 19.29 29.98
C LEU A 10 -22.91 17.97 29.19
N ALA A 11 -22.91 18.04 27.85
CA ALA A 11 -22.74 16.88 27.00
C ALA A 11 -21.27 16.40 27.04
N VAL A 12 -21.06 15.17 27.48
CA VAL A 12 -19.74 14.51 27.49
C VAL A 12 -19.43 14.03 26.06
N PRO A 13 -18.29 14.41 25.44
CA PRO A 13 -17.93 13.88 24.13
C PRO A 13 -17.63 12.39 24.23
N ALA A 14 -18.27 11.59 23.39
CA ALA A 14 -18.05 10.15 23.32
C ALA A 14 -16.62 9.84 22.83
N PRO A 15 -15.95 8.80 23.37
CA PRO A 15 -14.64 8.40 22.89
C PRO A 15 -14.77 7.89 21.45
N ALA A 16 -13.92 8.40 20.55
CA ALA A 16 -13.80 7.86 19.21
C ALA A 16 -13.30 6.42 19.29
N SER A 17 -14.15 5.44 18.95
CA SER A 17 -13.71 4.06 18.77
C SER A 17 -12.66 4.03 17.66
N ALA A 18 -11.47 3.52 17.97
CA ALA A 18 -10.47 3.20 16.97
C ALA A 18 -11.06 2.13 16.05
N ALA A 19 -11.56 2.54 14.88
CA ALA A 19 -11.93 1.60 13.83
C ALA A 19 -10.70 0.79 13.45
N GLY A 20 -10.86 -0.52 13.30
CA GLY A 20 -9.79 -1.39 12.79
C GLY A 20 -9.32 -0.93 11.40
N PRO A 21 -8.19 -1.47 10.88
CA PRO A 21 -7.68 -1.09 9.57
C PRO A 21 -8.79 -1.22 8.51
N ALA A 22 -9.06 -0.12 7.81
CA ALA A 22 -10.04 -0.15 6.73
C ALA A 22 -9.58 -1.14 5.64
N PRO A 23 -10.47 -1.97 5.08
CA PRO A 23 -10.10 -2.88 4.01
C PRO A 23 -9.73 -2.08 2.76
N CYS A 24 -8.70 -2.54 2.05
CA CYS A 24 -8.39 -2.00 0.73
C CYS A 24 -9.58 -2.16 -0.22
N ARG A 25 -9.81 -1.16 -1.07
CA ARG A 25 -10.92 -1.16 -2.04
C ARG A 25 -10.41 -1.50 -3.43
N ALA A 26 -10.91 -2.59 -4.02
CA ALA A 26 -10.61 -2.95 -5.40
C ALA A 26 -11.19 -1.92 -6.39
N ARG A 27 -10.42 -1.59 -7.45
CA ARG A 27 -10.81 -0.73 -8.57
C ARG A 27 -10.47 -1.41 -9.89
N PRO A 28 -11.27 -2.38 -10.36
CA PRO A 28 -10.90 -3.27 -11.48
C PRO A 28 -10.74 -2.58 -12.85
N GLY A 29 -11.18 -1.33 -13.00
CA GLY A 29 -11.07 -0.58 -14.25
C GLY A 29 -9.88 0.37 -14.34
N GLU A 30 -9.09 0.52 -13.28
CA GLU A 30 -7.94 1.45 -13.28
C GLU A 30 -6.79 0.87 -14.09
N ALA A 31 -6.22 1.69 -14.98
CA ALA A 31 -5.13 1.28 -15.86
C ALA A 31 -3.80 1.82 -15.37
N HIS A 32 -2.79 0.96 -15.28
CA HIS A 32 -1.43 1.34 -14.96
C HIS A 32 -0.45 0.71 -15.93
N VAL A 33 0.68 1.38 -16.18
CA VAL A 33 1.78 0.84 -16.98
C VAL A 33 3.07 1.05 -16.21
N ASP A 34 3.78 -0.03 -15.93
CA ASP A 34 5.07 0.08 -15.24
C ASP A 34 6.19 0.51 -16.18
N TRP A 35 7.36 0.74 -15.59
CA TRP A 35 8.55 1.18 -16.30
C TRP A 35 9.10 0.18 -17.33
N THR A 36 8.67 -1.09 -17.29
CA THR A 36 9.01 -2.11 -18.29
C THR A 36 7.99 -2.18 -19.44
N GLY A 37 6.94 -1.36 -19.40
CA GLY A 37 5.83 -1.38 -20.34
C GLY A 37 4.76 -2.41 -20.00
N ARG A 38 4.78 -2.99 -18.80
CA ARG A 38 3.76 -3.96 -18.37
C ARG A 38 2.48 -3.23 -17.95
N SER A 39 1.38 -3.62 -18.58
CA SER A 39 0.06 -3.07 -18.27
C SER A 39 -0.63 -3.85 -17.14
N PHE A 40 -1.34 -3.12 -16.30
CA PHE A 40 -2.23 -3.63 -15.26
C PHE A 40 -3.62 -3.06 -15.50
N THR A 41 -4.63 -3.91 -15.37
CA THR A 41 -6.04 -3.52 -15.38
C THR A 41 -6.63 -3.94 -14.04
N GLY A 42 -6.86 -2.94 -13.20
CA GLY A 42 -7.24 -3.10 -11.82
C GLY A 42 -6.14 -2.75 -10.83
N ASP A 43 -6.55 -2.15 -9.72
CA ASP A 43 -5.71 -1.98 -8.54
C ASP A 43 -6.54 -2.11 -7.25
N PHE A 44 -5.86 -1.96 -6.11
CA PHE A 44 -6.45 -1.84 -4.80
C PHE A 44 -6.02 -0.51 -4.19
N TRP A 45 -7.00 0.28 -3.78
CA TRP A 45 -6.81 1.52 -3.04
C TRP A 45 -6.70 1.21 -1.55
N CYS A 46 -5.51 1.38 -0.97
CA CYS A 46 -5.18 1.00 0.39
C CYS A 46 -4.69 2.20 1.21
N GLU A 47 -5.01 2.21 2.51
CA GLU A 47 -4.31 3.06 3.46
C GLU A 47 -2.90 2.52 3.70
N LEU A 48 -1.90 3.40 3.69
CA LEU A 48 -0.49 3.08 3.78
C LEU A 48 0.19 3.91 4.87
N GLU A 49 1.29 3.39 5.41
CA GLU A 49 2.27 4.21 6.13
C GLU A 49 3.30 4.73 5.12
N PRO A 50 3.64 6.04 5.12
CA PRO A 50 4.70 6.57 4.26
C PRO A 50 6.00 5.78 4.43
N GLY A 51 6.63 5.42 3.32
CA GLY A 51 7.67 4.39 3.35
C GLY A 51 8.49 4.27 2.07
N TRP A 52 9.43 3.34 2.09
CA TRP A 52 10.39 3.15 1.00
C TRP A 52 9.86 2.18 -0.06
N ILE A 53 10.08 2.53 -1.32
CA ILE A 53 9.87 1.64 -2.46
C ILE A 53 11.21 1.05 -2.88
N ARG A 54 11.28 -0.28 -2.97
CA ARG A 54 12.48 -1.03 -3.36
C ARG A 54 12.33 -1.65 -4.73
N ILE A 55 13.41 -1.73 -5.50
CA ILE A 55 13.35 -2.28 -6.87
C ILE A 55 13.02 -3.79 -6.91
N GLN A 56 13.36 -4.54 -5.86
CA GLN A 56 13.04 -5.97 -5.70
C GLN A 56 12.31 -6.20 -4.36
N SER A 57 11.53 -7.29 -4.29
CA SER A 57 10.80 -7.75 -3.10
C SER A 57 11.73 -8.39 -2.06
N ARG A 58 12.77 -7.66 -1.63
CA ARG A 58 13.69 -8.08 -0.57
C ARG A 58 14.21 -6.89 0.21
N SER A 59 14.44 -7.09 1.51
CA SER A 59 14.87 -6.07 2.47
C SER A 59 16.20 -5.41 2.12
N THR A 60 17.10 -6.16 1.49
CA THR A 60 18.43 -5.71 1.04
C THR A 60 18.43 -5.04 -0.34
N SER A 61 17.30 -5.01 -1.04
CA SER A 61 17.22 -4.37 -2.36
C SER A 61 17.36 -2.86 -2.27
N SER A 62 17.98 -2.21 -3.25
CA SER A 62 18.07 -0.75 -3.31
C SER A 62 16.70 -0.08 -3.20
N VAL A 63 16.65 1.00 -2.40
CA VAL A 63 15.53 1.93 -2.37
C VAL A 63 15.60 2.82 -3.61
N ILE A 64 14.52 2.89 -4.37
CA ILE A 64 14.43 3.65 -5.63
C ILE A 64 13.40 4.77 -5.57
N GLY A 65 12.51 4.72 -4.60
CA GLY A 65 11.49 5.74 -4.41
C GLY A 65 10.93 5.77 -3.00
N ARG A 66 9.99 6.67 -2.79
CA ARG A 66 9.28 6.85 -1.53
C ARG A 66 7.80 7.04 -1.81
N MET A 67 6.99 6.38 -1.00
CA MET A 67 5.58 6.71 -0.83
C MET A 67 5.49 7.79 0.25
N GLU A 68 4.95 8.94 -0.10
CA GLU A 68 4.79 10.12 0.74
C GLU A 68 3.33 10.30 1.19
N PHE A 69 2.37 9.82 0.40
CA PHE A 69 0.94 10.02 0.64
C PHE A 69 0.18 8.71 0.91
N SER A 70 -0.94 8.85 1.63
CA SER A 70 -1.94 7.81 1.87
C SER A 70 -3.32 8.42 1.69
N PRO A 71 -4.31 7.65 1.20
CA PRO A 71 -4.19 6.31 0.60
C PRO A 71 -3.49 6.31 -0.77
N SER A 72 -3.03 5.14 -1.21
CA SER A 72 -2.43 4.94 -2.54
C SER A 72 -2.80 3.59 -3.13
N TRP A 73 -2.48 3.39 -4.42
CA TRP A 73 -2.87 2.22 -5.19
C TRP A 73 -1.78 1.14 -5.21
N ILE A 74 -2.20 -0.12 -5.22
CA ILE A 74 -1.35 -1.31 -5.33
C ILE A 74 -1.95 -2.24 -6.38
N VAL A 75 -1.13 -2.73 -7.32
CA VAL A 75 -1.63 -3.54 -8.45
C VAL A 75 -1.59 -5.05 -8.19
N CYS A 76 -0.60 -5.52 -7.43
CA CYS A 76 -0.44 -6.94 -7.09
C CYS A 76 0.48 -7.13 -5.88
N TRP A 77 0.55 -8.35 -5.37
CA TRP A 77 1.49 -8.74 -4.32
C TRP A 77 2.35 -9.93 -4.74
N LYS A 78 3.48 -10.16 -4.08
CA LYS A 78 4.23 -11.42 -4.20
C LYS A 78 4.96 -11.75 -2.90
N LYS A 79 5.42 -12.99 -2.79
CA LYS A 79 6.38 -13.38 -1.76
C LYS A 79 7.78 -12.83 -2.08
N GLY A 80 8.50 -12.48 -1.02
CA GLY A 80 9.85 -11.95 -1.07
C GLY A 80 10.66 -12.37 0.15
N SER A 81 11.70 -11.61 0.48
CA SER A 81 12.41 -11.83 1.75
C SER A 81 11.50 -11.49 2.95
N ASP A 82 11.78 -12.10 4.09
CA ASP A 82 11.21 -11.63 5.35
C ASP A 82 11.62 -10.16 5.60
N TYR A 83 10.66 -9.39 6.12
CA TYR A 83 10.86 -8.03 6.59
C TYR A 83 9.91 -7.76 7.75
N LEU A 84 10.47 -7.67 8.95
CA LEU A 84 9.74 -7.41 10.20
C LEU A 84 8.63 -8.47 10.47
N GLY A 85 8.90 -9.74 10.14
CA GLY A 85 8.01 -10.87 10.44
C GLY A 85 6.95 -11.16 9.38
N ASP A 86 6.99 -10.45 8.24
CA ASP A 86 6.16 -10.77 7.07
C ASP A 86 7.03 -10.82 5.81
N ASN A 87 6.68 -11.69 4.85
CA ASN A 87 7.39 -11.89 3.60
C ASN A 87 6.58 -11.50 2.36
N ARG A 88 5.43 -10.82 2.52
CA ARG A 88 4.65 -10.29 1.39
C ARG A 88 5.12 -8.88 1.06
N TRP A 89 5.16 -8.62 -0.24
CA TRP A 89 5.58 -7.36 -0.83
C TRP A 89 4.56 -6.94 -1.88
N TYR A 90 4.24 -5.66 -1.91
CA TYR A 90 3.19 -5.07 -2.74
C TYR A 90 3.80 -4.22 -3.85
N TYR A 91 3.40 -4.47 -5.10
CA TYR A 91 3.91 -3.74 -6.26
C TYR A 91 3.06 -2.47 -6.50
N THR A 92 3.74 -1.33 -6.57
CA THR A 92 3.15 0.00 -6.68
C THR A 92 4.17 0.98 -7.26
N GLN A 93 3.78 2.23 -7.47
CA GLN A 93 4.65 3.34 -7.78
C GLN A 93 4.71 4.32 -6.61
N GLY A 94 5.92 4.69 -6.18
CA GLY A 94 6.10 5.73 -5.17
C GLY A 94 5.83 7.12 -5.74
N ASP A 95 5.41 8.05 -4.87
CA ASP A 95 5.17 9.45 -5.21
C ASP A 95 6.45 10.20 -5.60
N ARG A 96 7.59 9.77 -5.05
CA ARG A 96 8.89 10.41 -5.28
C ARG A 96 9.93 9.41 -5.76
N VAL A 97 10.61 9.79 -6.85
CA VAL A 97 11.82 9.11 -7.35
C VAL A 97 13.02 9.54 -6.50
N LEU A 98 13.79 8.56 -6.01
CA LEU A 98 15.00 8.79 -5.22
C LEU A 98 16.27 8.27 -5.91
N ALA A 99 16.15 7.13 -6.61
CA ALA A 99 17.23 6.53 -7.38
C ALA A 99 16.66 5.80 -8.58
N SER A 100 17.52 5.45 -9.54
CA SER A 100 17.14 4.75 -10.78
C SER A 100 15.95 5.40 -11.50
N PRO A 101 16.09 6.62 -12.04
CA PRO A 101 14.98 7.37 -12.63
C PRO A 101 14.21 6.62 -13.71
N ALA A 102 14.87 5.72 -14.43
CA ALA A 102 14.25 4.83 -15.42
C ALA A 102 13.09 3.99 -14.82
N SER A 103 13.19 3.58 -13.56
CA SER A 103 12.14 2.84 -12.85
C SER A 103 10.93 3.70 -12.50
N LYS A 104 11.06 5.04 -12.51
CA LYS A 104 9.99 5.98 -12.13
C LYS A 104 9.36 5.66 -10.77
N ALA A 105 10.16 5.16 -9.82
CA ALA A 105 9.73 4.70 -8.50
C ALA A 105 8.73 3.53 -8.50
N TRP A 106 8.61 2.78 -9.59
CA TRP A 106 7.91 1.49 -9.60
C TRP A 106 8.72 0.42 -8.90
N GLY A 107 8.11 -0.23 -7.92
CA GLY A 107 8.77 -1.24 -7.12
C GLY A 107 7.88 -1.80 -6.04
N TYR A 108 8.52 -2.29 -4.98
CA TYR A 108 7.87 -3.05 -3.93
C TYR A 108 7.91 -2.32 -2.59
N MET A 109 6.76 -2.28 -1.95
CA MET A 109 6.55 -1.86 -0.57
C MET A 109 6.34 -3.10 0.31
N PRO A 110 6.96 -3.20 1.50
CA PRO A 110 6.74 -4.34 2.39
C PRO A 110 5.34 -4.32 3.01
N ALA A 111 4.80 -5.50 3.33
CA ALA A 111 3.43 -5.63 3.85
C ALA A 111 3.16 -4.83 5.13
N VAL A 112 4.14 -4.70 6.01
CA VAL A 112 4.06 -3.89 7.24
C VAL A 112 3.68 -2.42 7.01
N ALA A 113 3.91 -1.88 5.80
CA ALA A 113 3.53 -0.51 5.45
C ALA A 113 2.11 -0.41 4.87
N VAL A 114 1.42 -1.52 4.60
CA VAL A 114 0.05 -1.54 4.08
C VAL A 114 -0.91 -1.80 5.25
N ARG A 115 -1.83 -0.88 5.52
CA ARG A 115 -2.83 -1.07 6.57
C ARG A 115 -3.94 -1.98 6.04
N ALA A 116 -3.88 -3.26 6.40
CA ALA A 116 -4.91 -4.23 6.07
C ALA A 116 -5.17 -5.18 7.25
N PRO A 117 -6.38 -5.77 7.36
CA PRO A 117 -6.68 -6.76 8.41
C PRO A 117 -5.82 -8.03 8.33
N SER A 118 -5.35 -8.39 7.13
CA SER A 118 -4.51 -9.56 6.88
C SER A 118 -3.70 -9.39 5.59
N HIS A 119 -2.57 -10.07 5.50
CA HIS A 119 -1.74 -10.15 4.30
C HIS A 119 -1.70 -11.59 3.72
N PRO A 120 -1.81 -11.76 2.38
CA PRO A 120 -2.05 -10.71 1.38
C PRO A 120 -3.44 -10.08 1.53
N VAL A 121 -3.62 -8.93 0.87
CA VAL A 121 -4.92 -8.24 0.87
C VAL A 121 -5.92 -9.15 0.16
N ALA A 122 -7.06 -9.42 0.79
CA ALA A 122 -8.04 -10.35 0.26
C ALA A 122 -8.50 -9.93 -1.16
N GLY A 123 -8.48 -10.88 -2.10
CA GLY A 123 -8.84 -10.64 -3.50
C GLY A 123 -7.76 -9.99 -4.36
N MET A 124 -6.63 -9.52 -3.78
CA MET A 124 -5.54 -8.98 -4.57
C MET A 124 -4.78 -10.09 -5.32
N PRO A 125 -4.56 -9.95 -6.63
CA PRO A 125 -3.85 -10.97 -7.40
C PRO A 125 -2.37 -11.02 -7.02
N GLU A 126 -1.79 -12.21 -7.10
CA GLU A 126 -0.34 -12.37 -7.07
C GLU A 126 0.27 -11.82 -8.37
N CYS A 127 1.43 -11.18 -8.29
CA CYS A 127 2.11 -10.63 -9.45
C CYS A 127 2.48 -11.77 -10.42
N PRO A 128 2.22 -11.65 -11.73
CA PRO A 128 2.43 -12.74 -12.70
C PRO A 128 3.90 -13.13 -12.91
N TRP A 129 4.85 -12.42 -12.28
CA TRP A 129 6.27 -12.73 -12.28
C TRP A 129 6.73 -13.15 -10.88
N THR A 130 6.37 -14.36 -10.49
CA THR A 130 7.02 -15.05 -9.37
C THR A 130 8.43 -15.47 -9.79
N GLU A 131 9.36 -15.63 -8.82
CA GLU A 131 10.78 -15.89 -9.13
C GLU A 131 10.95 -16.95 -10.23
N GLY A 132 11.71 -16.59 -11.27
CA GLY A 132 11.92 -17.43 -12.47
C GLY A 132 11.42 -16.84 -13.78
N SER A 133 10.60 -15.79 -13.76
CA SER A 133 10.10 -15.11 -14.97
C SER A 133 10.56 -13.64 -15.01
N SER A 134 11.87 -13.44 -15.19
CA SER A 134 12.34 -12.15 -15.71
C SER A 134 11.76 -11.99 -17.12
N PRO A 135 11.04 -10.91 -17.44
CA PRO A 135 10.87 -10.53 -18.83
C PRO A 135 12.27 -10.19 -19.36
N SER A 136 12.75 -10.98 -20.32
CA SER A 136 13.98 -10.68 -21.05
C SER A 136 13.92 -9.23 -21.53
N ALA A 137 14.92 -8.43 -21.15
CA ALA A 137 15.08 -7.11 -21.72
C ALA A 137 15.22 -7.23 -23.25
N PRO A 138 14.57 -6.37 -24.05
CA PRO A 138 14.88 -6.32 -25.48
C PRO A 138 16.33 -5.87 -25.65
N LEU A 139 17.04 -6.58 -26.55
CA LEU A 139 18.39 -6.30 -27.02
C LEU A 139 18.53 -4.87 -27.56
#